data_AF-A0A3N4I4K6-F1
#
_entry.id   AF-A0A3N4I4K6-F1
#
_cell.length_a   1.000
_cell.length_b   1.000
_cell.length_c   1.000
_cell.angle_alpha   90.00
_cell.angle_beta   90.00
_cell.angle_gamma   90.00
#
_symmetry.space_group_name_H-M   'P 1'
#
loop_
_entity.id
_entity.type
_entity.pdbx_description
1 polymer ?
#
loop_
_entity_poly.entity_id
_entity_poly.type
_entity_poly.pdbx_seq_one_letter_code
_entity_poly.pdbx_strand_id
1 'polypeptide(L)'
;MLLPFLPYLSTALALSIGLRPRDDKPIRGVNLGGWFVLEPWITPSLFDMTKDEKLPGPHNKPAILDEWTFCQHHGKEKCKELLSQHWNAFITLDDFLYIKAAGLTHVRLPIGHWSVDIAEGEPYVDGQLEYVDRALGWARQVGLKVYLDLHGGPGSQNGFDNSGHNIAAQWFDDNNRQRTLATIRRLGAKYIGSDSQFQDVVTGFFVLNENGPARQTLMAWNKDAYEVLNQLSNGKIEVVLDVSELDPAGWANELWVSGQSIAIDYHFYDGFGTPKEVQVDVTDTQFVRKGCGIWDSLKSYQLDHRRRLYVGEWSSKITDCATHLLGYRAGNNVDETFCAQHGKEPWYFDDVTAKHELCVALTGKTSDLPEYLRQRISRYVKAQLDSLNKLDGWFFWTWKTETGLPEWDLRELIQNGLFPAGPDFSSGISFLIQYLIFPYLLTQF
;
A
#
# COMPACT_ATOMS: atom_id res chain seq x y z
N MET A 1 -36.94 -25.05 -58.67
CA MET A 1 -36.90 -23.68 -58.12
C MET A 1 -36.90 -23.83 -56.60
N LEU A 2 -35.72 -24.00 -56.00
CA LEU A 2 -35.51 -24.27 -54.57
C LEU A 2 -34.61 -23.15 -54.06
N LEU A 3 -35.18 -22.24 -53.27
CA LEU A 3 -34.45 -21.21 -52.54
C LEU A 3 -34.06 -21.78 -51.17
N PRO A 4 -32.77 -21.82 -50.80
CA PRO A 4 -32.39 -22.12 -49.42
C PRO A 4 -32.42 -20.83 -48.59
N PHE A 5 -33.12 -20.89 -47.46
CA PHE A 5 -33.04 -19.89 -46.41
C PHE A 5 -31.62 -19.87 -45.82
N LEU A 6 -30.89 -18.78 -46.04
CA LEU A 6 -29.69 -18.43 -45.30
C LEU A 6 -30.11 -17.70 -44.01
N PRO A 7 -29.72 -18.17 -42.81
CA PRO A 7 -29.83 -17.35 -41.62
C PRO A 7 -28.72 -16.30 -41.68
N TYR A 8 -29.11 -15.03 -41.66
CA TYR A 8 -28.22 -13.91 -41.40
C TYR A 8 -27.60 -14.11 -40.00
N LEU A 9 -26.35 -14.58 -39.94
CA LEU A 9 -25.53 -14.36 -38.76
C LEU A 9 -25.20 -12.87 -38.73
N SER A 10 -25.94 -12.12 -37.93
CA SER A 10 -25.53 -10.81 -37.45
C SER A 10 -24.25 -11.00 -36.63
N THR A 11 -23.09 -10.74 -37.24
CA THR A 11 -21.86 -10.48 -36.49
C THR A 11 -22.01 -9.13 -35.82
N ALA A 12 -22.70 -9.11 -34.69
CA ALA A 12 -22.52 -8.04 -33.71
C ALA A 12 -21.10 -8.21 -33.16
N LEU A 13 -20.15 -7.49 -33.77
CA LEU A 13 -18.86 -7.22 -33.16
C LEU A 13 -19.16 -6.36 -31.93
N ALA A 14 -19.41 -7.01 -30.80
CA ALA A 14 -19.49 -6.33 -29.52
C ALA A 14 -18.08 -5.82 -29.22
N LEU A 15 -17.79 -4.58 -29.62
CA LEU A 15 -16.80 -3.77 -28.93
C LEU A 15 -17.31 -3.63 -27.50
N SER A 16 -16.85 -4.48 -26.59
CA SER A 16 -16.99 -4.23 -25.15
C SER A 16 -16.05 -3.07 -24.80
N ILE A 17 -16.51 -1.86 -25.09
CA ILE A 17 -16.01 -0.64 -24.50
C ILE A 17 -16.63 -0.57 -23.11
N GLY A 18 -15.79 -0.42 -22.09
CA GLY A 18 -16.21 -0.18 -20.72
C GLY A 18 -15.66 -1.23 -19.77
N LEU A 19 -14.97 -0.73 -18.74
CA LEU A 19 -14.72 -1.29 -17.40
C LEU A 19 -14.95 -2.79 -17.24
N ARG A 20 -13.93 -3.51 -16.71
CA ARG A 20 -14.00 -4.92 -16.32
C ARG A 20 -15.38 -5.23 -15.72
N PRO A 21 -16.15 -6.23 -16.19
CA PRO A 21 -17.28 -6.74 -15.42
C PRO A 21 -16.81 -7.06 -14.00
N ARG A 22 -17.70 -7.03 -12.99
CA ARG A 22 -17.32 -7.52 -11.66
C ARG A 22 -16.94 -9.00 -11.84
N ASP A 23 -15.64 -9.28 -11.91
CA ASP A 23 -15.14 -10.64 -12.10
C ASP A 23 -15.58 -11.47 -10.89
N ASP A 24 -15.82 -12.76 -11.11
CA ASP A 24 -16.08 -13.69 -10.00
C ASP A 24 -14.86 -13.86 -9.06
N LYS A 25 -13.73 -13.23 -9.37
CA LYS A 25 -12.47 -13.33 -8.61
C LYS A 25 -11.96 -11.95 -8.15
N PRO A 26 -11.65 -11.79 -6.85
CA PRO A 26 -11.16 -10.53 -6.30
C PRO A 26 -9.78 -10.17 -6.87
N ILE A 27 -9.46 -8.86 -6.88
CA ILE A 27 -8.07 -8.42 -7.01
C ILE A 27 -7.28 -8.95 -5.80
N ARG A 28 -6.17 -9.62 -6.08
CA ARG A 28 -5.17 -10.04 -5.08
C ARG A 28 -3.91 -9.26 -5.35
N GLY A 29 -3.68 -8.22 -4.56
CA GLY A 29 -2.64 -7.24 -4.79
C GLY A 29 -1.64 -7.14 -3.66
N VAL A 30 -0.55 -6.42 -3.91
CA VAL A 30 0.44 -6.03 -2.91
C VAL A 30 0.92 -4.61 -3.17
N ASN A 31 1.22 -3.87 -2.11
CA ASN A 31 1.82 -2.55 -2.18
C ASN A 31 3.33 -2.66 -2.38
N LEU A 32 3.91 -1.77 -3.19
CA LEU A 32 5.36 -1.59 -3.29
C LEU A 32 5.79 -0.38 -2.44
N GLY A 33 5.40 -0.40 -1.16
CA GLY A 33 5.68 0.64 -0.17
C GLY A 33 7.17 0.79 0.15
N GLY A 34 7.58 1.96 0.63
CA GLY A 34 8.98 2.30 0.89
C GLY A 34 9.86 2.48 -0.35
N TRP A 35 9.33 2.36 -1.58
CA TRP A 35 10.14 2.46 -2.80
C TRP A 35 10.27 3.90 -3.32
N PHE A 36 9.16 4.54 -3.73
CA PHE A 36 9.17 5.92 -4.26
C PHE A 36 8.67 6.97 -3.28
N VAL A 37 8.28 6.52 -2.09
CA VAL A 37 8.08 7.34 -0.90
C VAL A 37 8.78 6.60 0.23
N LEU A 38 9.75 7.24 0.87
CA LEU A 38 10.50 6.62 1.96
C LEU A 38 9.65 6.55 3.23
N GLU A 39 9.67 5.37 3.85
CA GLU A 39 9.13 5.16 5.18
C GLU A 39 10.24 4.59 6.07
N PRO A 40 10.56 5.27 7.20
CA PRO A 40 11.69 4.88 8.05
C PRO A 40 11.60 3.45 8.58
N TRP A 41 10.39 2.93 8.76
CA TRP A 41 10.17 1.58 9.28
C TRP A 41 10.30 0.48 8.20
N ILE A 42 10.12 0.84 6.92
CA ILE A 42 10.32 -0.08 5.79
C ILE A 42 11.80 -0.13 5.39
N THR A 43 12.48 1.02 5.40
CA THR A 43 13.87 1.19 4.91
C THR A 43 14.78 1.88 5.94
N PRO A 44 14.89 1.33 7.17
CA PRO A 44 15.59 1.99 8.28
C PRO A 44 17.05 2.34 7.99
N SER A 45 17.77 1.60 7.13
CA SER A 45 19.20 1.88 6.92
C SER A 45 19.47 3.25 6.30
N LEU A 46 18.55 3.76 5.45
CA LEU A 46 18.62 5.10 4.87
C LEU A 46 18.53 6.18 5.95
N PHE A 47 17.83 5.92 7.03
CA PHE A 47 17.65 6.87 8.13
C PHE A 47 18.75 6.71 9.19
N ASP A 48 19.13 5.46 9.51
CA ASP A 48 20.12 5.14 10.54
C ASP A 48 21.55 5.56 10.16
N MET A 49 21.85 5.70 8.87
CA MET A 49 23.16 6.19 8.41
C MET A 49 23.46 7.64 8.85
N THR A 50 22.46 8.38 9.33
CA THR A 50 22.59 9.82 9.61
C THR A 50 23.09 10.15 11.03
N LYS A 51 23.40 9.11 11.84
CA LYS A 51 24.14 9.18 13.13
C LYS A 51 23.80 10.40 14.00
N ASP A 52 22.75 10.29 14.81
CA ASP A 52 22.52 11.08 16.04
C ASP A 52 22.59 12.62 15.95
N GLU A 53 22.40 13.21 14.76
CA GLU A 53 22.21 14.66 14.68
C GLU A 53 20.82 15.02 15.24
N LYS A 54 20.81 15.54 16.47
CA LYS A 54 19.63 16.12 17.11
C LYS A 54 19.45 17.56 16.61
N LEU A 55 18.26 17.94 16.19
CA LEU A 55 17.95 19.36 15.98
C LEU A 55 17.83 20.07 17.34
N PRO A 56 18.34 21.32 17.49
CA PRO A 56 18.09 22.11 18.70
C PRO A 56 16.59 22.39 18.85
N GLY A 57 15.99 22.01 19.99
CA GLY A 57 14.58 22.27 20.30
C GLY A 57 14.10 21.51 21.54
N PRO A 58 12.95 21.88 22.13
CA PRO A 58 12.53 21.41 23.47
C PRO A 58 12.19 19.91 23.60
N HIS A 59 12.45 19.06 22.60
CA HIS A 59 12.03 17.66 22.61
C HIS A 59 13.03 16.63 22.02
N ASN A 60 14.32 16.96 21.79
CA ASN A 60 15.28 15.99 21.24
C ASN A 60 14.77 15.25 19.97
N LYS A 61 13.98 15.91 19.11
CA LYS A 61 13.46 15.27 17.89
C LYS A 61 14.63 14.87 16.97
N PRO A 62 14.59 13.69 16.33
CA PRO A 62 15.56 13.36 15.28
C PRO A 62 15.53 14.45 14.20
N ALA A 63 16.69 14.77 13.60
CA ALA A 63 16.74 15.71 12.47
C ALA A 63 16.02 15.19 11.22
N ILE A 64 15.76 13.89 11.16
CA ILE A 64 15.19 13.20 10.00
C ILE A 64 14.00 12.37 10.48
N LEU A 65 12.82 12.66 9.95
CA LEU A 65 11.56 12.03 10.31
C LEU A 65 10.90 11.33 9.12
N ASP A 66 11.23 11.78 7.91
CA ASP A 66 10.53 11.50 6.65
C ASP A 66 11.45 11.81 5.45
N GLU A 67 10.96 11.60 4.22
CA GLU A 67 11.73 11.88 3.00
C GLU A 67 12.07 13.38 2.85
N TRP A 68 11.19 14.30 3.28
CA TRP A 68 11.44 15.73 3.24
C TRP A 68 12.70 16.10 4.04
N THR A 69 12.72 15.72 5.31
CA THR A 69 13.82 16.01 6.23
C THR A 69 15.07 15.23 5.88
N PHE A 70 14.94 14.03 5.31
CA PHE A 70 16.05 13.24 4.77
C PHE A 70 16.77 14.00 3.65
N CYS A 71 16.04 14.48 2.64
CA CYS A 71 16.64 15.28 1.59
C CYS A 71 17.13 16.65 2.09
N GLN A 72 16.45 17.25 3.07
CA GLN A 72 16.89 18.52 3.66
C GLN A 72 18.24 18.37 4.35
N HIS A 73 18.43 17.30 5.11
CA HIS A 73 19.67 17.01 5.82
C HIS A 73 20.84 16.73 4.86
N HIS A 74 20.62 15.89 3.84
CA HIS A 74 21.70 15.52 2.91
C HIS A 74 21.97 16.56 1.81
N GLY A 75 21.02 17.43 1.52
CA GLY A 75 21.03 18.30 0.34
C GLY A 75 20.74 17.52 -0.95
N LYS A 76 20.35 18.25 -2.01
CA LYS A 76 19.79 17.65 -3.23
C LYS A 76 20.72 16.66 -3.94
N GLU A 77 22.01 16.97 -4.06
CA GLU A 77 22.95 16.08 -4.76
C GLU A 77 23.11 14.73 -4.05
N LYS A 78 23.36 14.75 -2.74
CA LYS A 78 23.52 13.51 -1.98
C LYS A 78 22.20 12.77 -1.79
N CYS A 79 21.08 13.48 -1.61
CA CYS A 79 19.76 12.84 -1.57
C CYS A 79 19.47 12.09 -2.88
N LYS A 80 19.70 12.72 -4.04
CA LYS A 80 19.51 12.10 -5.35
C LYS A 80 20.40 10.88 -5.55
N GLU A 81 21.66 10.93 -5.11
CA GLU A 81 22.57 9.79 -5.17
C GLU A 81 22.04 8.59 -4.38
N LEU A 82 21.67 8.81 -3.11
CA LEU A 82 21.16 7.78 -2.21
C LEU A 82 19.82 7.21 -2.69
N LEU A 83 18.89 8.08 -3.08
CA LEU A 83 17.59 7.65 -3.61
C LEU A 83 17.72 6.93 -4.94
N SER A 84 18.64 7.31 -5.83
CA SER A 84 18.85 6.58 -7.08
C SER A 84 19.41 5.17 -6.83
N GLN A 85 20.30 5.00 -5.84
CA GLN A 85 20.78 3.68 -5.42
C GLN A 85 19.63 2.84 -4.85
N HIS A 86 18.81 3.44 -3.98
CA HIS A 86 17.61 2.81 -3.42
C HIS A 86 16.61 2.39 -4.50
N TRP A 87 16.18 3.32 -5.36
CA TRP A 87 15.22 3.07 -6.43
C TRP A 87 15.68 1.96 -7.38
N ASN A 88 16.98 1.85 -7.61
CA ASN A 88 17.55 0.82 -8.49
C ASN A 88 17.63 -0.57 -7.86
N ALA A 89 17.83 -0.66 -6.54
CA ALA A 89 18.13 -1.90 -5.85
C ALA A 89 16.97 -2.46 -5.02
N PHE A 90 16.10 -1.60 -4.50
CA PHE A 90 15.08 -2.01 -3.55
C PHE A 90 14.06 -2.94 -4.20
N ILE A 91 13.43 -2.59 -5.32
CA ILE A 91 12.54 -3.51 -6.06
C ILE A 91 13.14 -3.83 -7.43
N THR A 92 13.09 -5.11 -7.80
CA THR A 92 13.73 -5.67 -9.00
C THR A 92 12.75 -6.52 -9.81
N LEU A 93 13.17 -6.99 -11.00
CA LEU A 93 12.37 -7.94 -11.79
C LEU A 93 12.07 -9.25 -11.02
N ASP A 94 13.00 -9.71 -10.19
CA ASP A 94 12.82 -10.93 -9.40
C ASP A 94 11.66 -10.80 -8.42
N ASP A 95 11.44 -9.60 -7.87
CA ASP A 95 10.28 -9.30 -7.04
C ASP A 95 8.97 -9.47 -7.85
N PHE A 96 8.91 -8.93 -9.07
CA PHE A 96 7.72 -9.07 -9.94
C PHE A 96 7.46 -10.53 -10.35
N LEU A 97 8.51 -11.29 -10.66
CA LEU A 97 8.41 -12.73 -10.94
C LEU A 97 7.85 -13.48 -9.73
N TYR A 98 8.34 -13.17 -8.52
CA TYR A 98 7.86 -13.77 -7.29
C TYR A 98 6.39 -13.40 -7.05
N ILE A 99 6.04 -12.10 -7.08
CA ILE A 99 4.67 -11.62 -6.89
C ILE A 99 3.71 -12.39 -7.79
N LYS A 100 4.04 -12.54 -9.07
CA LYS A 100 3.23 -13.31 -10.02
C LYS A 100 3.15 -14.79 -9.64
N ALA A 101 4.28 -15.41 -9.32
CA ALA A 101 4.36 -16.82 -8.95
C ALA A 101 3.55 -17.13 -7.68
N ALA A 102 3.50 -16.20 -6.72
CA ALA A 102 2.68 -16.30 -5.52
C ALA A 102 1.17 -16.29 -5.79
N GLY A 103 0.75 -16.00 -7.04
CA GLY A 103 -0.64 -15.95 -7.47
C GLY A 103 -1.26 -14.56 -7.35
N LEU A 104 -0.48 -13.53 -7.04
CA LEU A 104 -0.95 -12.16 -7.05
C LEU A 104 -1.19 -11.70 -8.49
N THR A 105 -2.05 -10.70 -8.62
CA THR A 105 -2.57 -10.21 -9.90
C THR A 105 -2.26 -8.74 -10.14
N HIS A 106 -2.09 -7.97 -9.06
CA HIS A 106 -1.92 -6.53 -9.12
C HIS A 106 -0.78 -6.09 -8.19
N VAL A 107 -0.17 -4.96 -8.52
CA VAL A 107 0.66 -4.18 -7.59
C VAL A 107 0.08 -2.76 -7.46
N ARG A 108 0.06 -2.22 -6.25
CA ARG A 108 -0.21 -0.80 -5.97
C ARG A 108 1.13 -0.08 -5.82
N LEU A 109 1.29 1.05 -6.50
CA LEU A 109 2.55 1.78 -6.61
C LEU A 109 2.45 3.18 -6.00
N PRO A 110 2.80 3.34 -4.70
CA PRO A 110 2.88 4.64 -4.03
C PRO A 110 3.90 5.56 -4.71
N ILE A 111 3.49 6.79 -5.05
CA ILE A 111 4.32 7.82 -5.69
C ILE A 111 4.01 9.18 -5.04
N GLY A 112 5.03 9.92 -4.63
CA GLY A 112 4.89 11.30 -4.13
C GLY A 112 4.75 12.34 -5.24
N HIS A 113 4.10 13.49 -4.93
CA HIS A 113 3.93 14.58 -5.89
C HIS A 113 5.25 15.16 -6.42
N TRP A 114 6.31 15.10 -5.61
CA TRP A 114 7.66 15.55 -5.97
C TRP A 114 8.27 14.79 -7.15
N SER A 115 7.64 13.70 -7.60
CA SER A 115 8.00 13.02 -8.85
C SER A 115 7.82 13.87 -10.11
N VAL A 116 6.95 14.89 -10.05
CA VAL A 116 6.66 15.79 -11.18
C VAL A 116 6.52 17.24 -10.78
N ASP A 117 6.43 17.56 -9.50
CA ASP A 117 6.18 18.92 -9.01
C ASP A 117 6.97 19.21 -7.72
N ILE A 118 8.09 19.91 -7.86
CA ILE A 118 8.93 20.37 -6.73
C ILE A 118 8.94 21.90 -6.76
N ALA A 119 8.38 22.54 -5.73
CA ALA A 119 8.37 23.98 -5.58
C ALA A 119 9.69 24.52 -4.99
N GLU A 120 9.89 25.83 -5.11
CA GLU A 120 11.02 26.51 -4.48
C GLU A 120 10.98 26.29 -2.96
N GLY A 121 12.13 25.93 -2.39
CA GLY A 121 12.27 25.59 -0.97
C GLY A 121 11.95 24.14 -0.61
N GLU A 122 11.34 23.35 -1.50
CA GLU A 122 11.13 21.92 -1.25
C GLU A 122 12.45 21.14 -1.45
N PRO A 123 12.87 20.34 -0.46
CA PRO A 123 14.16 19.67 -0.46
C PRO A 123 14.18 18.41 -1.33
N TYR A 124 13.01 17.90 -1.73
CA TYR A 124 12.86 16.71 -2.55
C TYR A 124 13.72 16.74 -3.82
N VAL A 125 13.93 15.53 -4.34
CA VAL A 125 14.59 15.27 -5.62
C VAL A 125 13.66 14.40 -6.48
N ASP A 126 13.76 14.58 -7.80
CA ASP A 126 12.97 13.83 -8.78
C ASP A 126 13.74 12.57 -9.27
N GLY A 127 13.33 11.98 -10.39
CA GLY A 127 14.02 10.88 -11.10
C GLY A 127 13.43 9.48 -10.91
N GLN A 128 12.55 9.30 -9.94
CA GLN A 128 11.85 8.05 -9.67
C GLN A 128 11.01 7.55 -10.88
N LEU A 129 10.57 8.44 -11.78
CA LEU A 129 9.72 8.03 -12.91
C LEU A 129 10.42 7.09 -13.91
N GLU A 130 11.75 7.10 -14.01
CA GLU A 130 12.47 6.09 -14.81
C GLU A 130 12.27 4.68 -14.25
N TYR A 131 12.28 4.57 -12.92
CA TYR A 131 12.06 3.31 -12.22
C TYR A 131 10.59 2.90 -12.22
N VAL A 132 9.66 3.86 -12.23
CA VAL A 132 8.24 3.60 -12.50
C VAL A 132 8.07 3.02 -13.90
N ASP A 133 8.63 3.65 -14.94
CA ASP A 133 8.57 3.12 -16.32
C ASP A 133 9.12 1.68 -16.40
N ARG A 134 10.22 1.42 -15.70
CA ARG A 134 10.84 0.08 -15.57
C ARG A 134 9.91 -0.92 -14.88
N ALA A 135 9.30 -0.54 -13.75
CA ALA A 135 8.35 -1.37 -13.00
C ALA A 135 7.12 -1.74 -13.84
N LEU A 136 6.58 -0.78 -14.61
CA LEU A 136 5.47 -1.03 -15.54
C LEU A 136 5.87 -2.00 -16.65
N GLY A 137 7.12 -1.92 -17.13
CA GLY A 137 7.70 -2.89 -18.06
C GLY A 137 7.75 -4.31 -17.47
N TRP A 138 8.24 -4.45 -16.23
CA TRP A 138 8.27 -5.74 -15.52
C TRP A 138 6.86 -6.28 -15.28
N ALA A 139 5.92 -5.45 -14.83
CA ALA A 139 4.52 -5.83 -14.63
C ALA A 139 3.91 -6.39 -15.92
N ARG A 140 4.11 -5.70 -17.06
CA ARG A 140 3.69 -6.19 -18.38
C ARG A 140 4.33 -7.54 -18.71
N GLN A 141 5.64 -7.67 -18.52
CA GLN A 141 6.39 -8.88 -18.82
C GLN A 141 5.85 -10.10 -18.08
N VAL A 142 5.46 -9.95 -16.80
CA VAL A 142 4.97 -11.06 -15.98
C VAL A 142 3.43 -11.17 -15.95
N GLY A 143 2.72 -10.27 -16.64
CA GLY A 143 1.26 -10.24 -16.68
C GLY A 143 0.62 -9.86 -15.34
N LEU A 144 1.23 -8.94 -14.60
CA LEU A 144 0.62 -8.20 -13.49
C LEU A 144 -0.01 -6.91 -14.01
N LYS A 145 -1.05 -6.44 -13.33
CA LYS A 145 -1.61 -5.10 -13.53
C LYS A 145 -1.11 -4.14 -12.46
N VAL A 146 -1.13 -2.85 -12.76
CA VAL A 146 -0.63 -1.81 -11.86
C VAL A 146 -1.73 -0.81 -11.57
N TYR A 147 -1.88 -0.50 -10.29
CA TYR A 147 -2.60 0.67 -9.85
C TYR A 147 -1.58 1.69 -9.37
N LEU A 148 -1.57 2.87 -9.99
CA LEU A 148 -0.77 3.98 -9.50
C LEU A 148 -1.46 4.58 -8.28
N ASP A 149 -0.67 5.11 -7.35
CA ASP A 149 -1.20 5.71 -6.13
C ASP A 149 -0.46 7.00 -5.83
N LEU A 150 -1.18 8.12 -5.81
CA LEU A 150 -0.60 9.38 -5.38
C LEU A 150 -0.56 9.38 -3.85
N HIS A 151 0.60 9.03 -3.30
CA HIS A 151 0.71 8.70 -1.88
C HIS A 151 0.96 9.93 -0.99
N GLY A 152 1.48 11.02 -1.58
CA GLY A 152 1.79 12.25 -0.85
C GLY A 152 1.53 13.51 -1.66
N GLY A 153 0.61 14.36 -1.19
CA GLY A 153 0.36 15.70 -1.76
C GLY A 153 1.23 16.80 -1.12
N PRO A 154 1.41 17.96 -1.78
CA PRO A 154 2.07 19.11 -1.17
C PRO A 154 1.41 19.50 0.16
N GLY A 155 2.23 19.83 1.15
CA GLY A 155 1.76 20.20 2.49
C GLY A 155 1.22 19.03 3.33
N SER A 156 1.26 17.79 2.84
CA SER A 156 0.74 16.59 3.50
C SER A 156 -0.77 16.60 3.77
N GLN A 157 -1.44 15.51 3.39
CA GLN A 157 -2.88 15.32 3.56
C GLN A 157 -3.28 14.70 4.91
N ASN A 158 -2.34 14.07 5.61
CA ASN A 158 -2.56 13.35 6.87
C ASN A 158 -1.56 13.70 7.98
N GLY A 159 -0.43 14.29 7.64
CA GLY A 159 0.66 14.60 8.57
C GLY A 159 1.52 13.41 8.98
N PHE A 160 1.40 12.28 8.29
CA PHE A 160 2.22 11.09 8.52
C PHE A 160 3.52 11.15 7.70
N ASP A 161 4.53 10.40 8.13
CA ASP A 161 5.79 10.26 7.40
C ASP A 161 5.59 9.63 6.01
N ASN A 162 4.64 8.71 5.87
CA ASN A 162 4.24 8.08 4.61
C ASN A 162 3.71 9.08 3.55
N SER A 163 3.32 10.30 3.93
CA SER A 163 2.99 11.35 2.95
C SER A 163 4.21 12.09 2.39
N GLY A 164 5.40 11.79 2.92
CA GLY A 164 6.68 12.44 2.61
C GLY A 164 7.03 13.62 3.52
N HIS A 165 6.08 14.16 4.29
CA HIS A 165 6.31 15.31 5.17
C HIS A 165 5.43 15.26 6.43
N ASN A 166 6.03 14.87 7.55
CA ASN A 166 5.44 14.73 8.87
C ASN A 166 5.28 16.11 9.54
N ILE A 167 4.23 16.80 9.14
CA ILE A 167 3.79 18.10 9.68
C ILE A 167 2.28 18.08 9.93
N ALA A 168 1.74 19.11 10.57
CA ALA A 168 0.29 19.29 10.55
C ALA A 168 -0.20 19.40 9.09
N ALA A 169 -1.27 18.69 8.74
CA ALA A 169 -1.77 18.62 7.38
C ALA A 169 -2.12 20.00 6.81
N GLN A 170 -1.37 20.45 5.80
CA GLN A 170 -1.53 21.71 5.08
C GLN A 170 -2.05 21.51 3.65
N TRP A 171 -2.28 20.27 3.23
CA TRP A 171 -2.85 19.97 1.91
C TRP A 171 -4.19 20.68 1.64
N PHE A 172 -4.95 20.98 2.69
CA PHE A 172 -6.22 21.70 2.63
C PHE A 172 -6.09 23.19 2.27
N ASP A 173 -4.89 23.68 1.97
CA ASP A 173 -4.71 24.97 1.31
C ASP A 173 -4.98 24.88 -0.19
N ASP A 174 -5.62 25.90 -0.77
CA ASP A 174 -6.05 25.89 -2.18
C ASP A 174 -4.89 25.63 -3.15
N ASN A 175 -3.73 26.25 -2.90
CA ASN A 175 -2.53 26.08 -3.72
C ASN A 175 -2.03 24.63 -3.70
N ASN A 176 -2.04 23.99 -2.53
CA ASN A 176 -1.60 22.60 -2.38
C ASN A 176 -2.55 21.63 -3.11
N ARG A 177 -3.87 21.84 -3.02
CA ARG A 177 -4.86 21.05 -3.78
C ARG A 177 -4.73 21.22 -5.29
N GLN A 178 -4.47 22.44 -5.77
CA GLN A 178 -4.27 22.70 -7.20
C GLN A 178 -2.99 22.05 -7.72
N ARG A 179 -1.89 22.12 -6.96
CA ARG A 179 -0.63 21.40 -7.26
C ARG A 179 -0.83 19.89 -7.27
N THR A 180 -1.61 19.34 -6.34
CA THR A 180 -1.97 17.91 -6.31
C THR A 180 -2.76 17.51 -7.56
N LEU A 181 -3.76 18.30 -7.97
CA LEU A 181 -4.52 18.04 -9.19
C LEU A 181 -3.65 18.16 -10.45
N ALA A 182 -2.70 19.10 -10.47
CA ALA A 182 -1.73 19.23 -11.55
C ALA A 182 -0.78 18.01 -11.62
N THR A 183 -0.38 17.47 -10.47
CA THR A 183 0.38 16.21 -10.35
C THR A 183 -0.40 15.04 -10.95
N ILE A 184 -1.67 14.86 -10.56
CA ILE A 184 -2.57 13.84 -11.15
C ILE A 184 -2.62 13.99 -12.68
N ARG A 185 -2.77 15.22 -13.18
CA ARG A 185 -2.82 15.46 -14.63
C ARG A 185 -1.52 15.05 -15.33
N ARG A 186 -0.35 15.35 -14.75
CA ARG A 186 0.97 15.00 -15.31
C ARG A 186 1.20 13.48 -15.31
N LEU A 187 0.97 12.81 -14.17
CA LEU A 187 1.09 11.36 -14.06
C LEU A 187 0.06 10.66 -14.96
N GLY A 188 -1.18 11.12 -14.93
CA GLY A 188 -2.27 10.59 -15.74
C GLY A 188 -1.98 10.66 -17.23
N ALA A 189 -1.52 11.82 -17.73
CA ALA A 189 -1.15 11.98 -19.13
C ALA A 189 -0.02 11.02 -19.55
N LYS A 190 0.99 10.82 -18.70
CA LYS A 190 2.11 9.91 -18.97
C LYS A 190 1.71 8.45 -18.98
N TYR A 191 0.87 8.02 -18.03
CA TYR A 191 0.67 6.58 -17.76
C TYR A 191 -0.66 6.02 -18.23
N ILE A 192 -1.74 6.81 -18.29
CA ILE A 192 -3.08 6.33 -18.66
C ILE A 192 -3.71 7.10 -19.82
N GLY A 193 -3.08 8.21 -20.25
CA GLY A 193 -3.54 9.03 -21.36
C GLY A 193 -3.71 8.24 -22.66
N SER A 194 -4.52 8.73 -23.61
CA SER A 194 -4.83 8.06 -24.89
C SER A 194 -3.60 7.57 -25.67
N ASP A 195 -2.48 8.30 -25.55
CA ASP A 195 -1.22 8.03 -26.25
C ASP A 195 -0.17 7.34 -25.36
N SER A 196 -0.52 7.01 -24.11
CA SER A 196 0.36 6.28 -23.18
C SER A 196 0.63 4.87 -23.69
N GLN A 197 1.90 4.50 -23.73
CA GLN A 197 2.34 3.12 -23.98
C GLN A 197 2.02 2.14 -22.84
N PHE A 198 1.47 2.62 -21.72
CA PHE A 198 1.20 1.83 -20.51
C PHE A 198 -0.28 1.51 -20.28
N GLN A 199 -1.18 1.83 -21.23
CA GLN A 199 -2.63 1.55 -21.11
C GLN A 199 -2.97 0.07 -20.91
N ASP A 200 -2.10 -0.84 -21.36
CA ASP A 200 -2.31 -2.27 -21.22
C ASP A 200 -1.96 -2.78 -19.81
N VAL A 201 -1.19 -2.02 -19.02
CA VAL A 201 -0.67 -2.44 -17.72
C VAL A 201 -1.19 -1.60 -16.56
N VAL A 202 -1.34 -0.27 -16.73
CA VAL A 202 -1.93 0.60 -15.71
C VAL A 202 -3.44 0.61 -15.88
N THR A 203 -4.14 -0.04 -14.96
CA THR A 203 -5.60 -0.27 -15.04
C THR A 203 -6.37 0.45 -13.94
N GLY A 204 -5.69 1.08 -12.99
CA GLY A 204 -6.32 1.88 -11.95
C GLY A 204 -5.42 2.98 -11.39
N PHE A 205 -6.03 3.91 -10.66
CA PHE A 205 -5.36 5.05 -10.06
C PHE A 205 -6.02 5.42 -8.73
N PHE A 206 -5.30 5.27 -7.62
CA PHE A 206 -5.69 5.79 -6.31
C PHE A 206 -5.37 7.29 -6.24
N VAL A 207 -6.39 8.12 -6.06
CA VAL A 207 -6.27 9.57 -6.33
C VAL A 207 -5.44 10.32 -5.30
N LEU A 208 -5.52 9.93 -4.02
CA LEU A 208 -4.74 10.49 -2.92
C LEU A 208 -4.87 9.57 -1.70
N ASN A 209 -3.74 9.06 -1.21
CA ASN A 209 -3.68 8.15 -0.06
C ASN A 209 -4.10 8.81 1.27
N GLU A 210 -4.79 8.07 2.12
CA GLU A 210 -5.09 8.33 3.53
C GLU A 210 -5.42 9.78 3.86
N ASN A 211 -6.61 10.24 3.48
CA ASN A 211 -6.95 11.65 3.62
C ASN A 211 -7.44 12.02 5.03
N GLY A 212 -7.08 13.21 5.52
CA GLY A 212 -7.62 13.76 6.76
C GLY A 212 -9.15 13.95 6.78
N PRO A 213 -9.76 14.32 7.92
CA PRO A 213 -11.22 14.22 8.13
C PRO A 213 -12.09 15.25 7.38
N ALA A 214 -11.53 16.10 6.51
CA ALA A 214 -12.25 17.19 5.85
C ALA A 214 -13.08 16.71 4.61
N ARG A 215 -14.08 15.87 4.87
CA ARG A 215 -14.88 15.15 3.86
C ARG A 215 -15.44 16.00 2.73
N GLN A 216 -16.00 17.18 3.02
CA GLN A 216 -16.61 18.02 1.96
C GLN A 216 -15.57 18.53 0.96
N THR A 217 -14.45 19.04 1.46
CA THR A 217 -13.33 19.51 0.63
C THR A 217 -12.75 18.36 -0.20
N LEU A 218 -12.61 17.19 0.41
CA LEU A 218 -12.11 15.99 -0.26
C LEU A 218 -13.07 15.49 -1.34
N MET A 219 -14.36 15.44 -1.07
CA MET A 219 -15.35 15.01 -2.06
C MET A 219 -15.35 15.93 -3.28
N ALA A 220 -15.29 17.25 -3.07
CA ALA A 220 -15.19 18.22 -4.16
C ALA A 220 -13.90 18.03 -4.97
N TRP A 221 -12.76 17.87 -4.31
CA TRP A 221 -11.48 17.67 -5.00
C TRP A 221 -11.39 16.31 -5.71
N ASN A 222 -11.92 15.24 -5.11
CA ASN A 222 -11.99 13.91 -5.71
C ASN A 222 -12.80 13.92 -7.00
N LYS A 223 -13.80 14.80 -7.11
CA LYS A 223 -14.54 15.04 -8.35
C LYS A 223 -13.66 15.58 -9.45
N ASP A 224 -12.89 16.63 -9.16
CA ASP A 224 -11.99 17.22 -10.14
C ASP A 224 -10.91 16.21 -10.57
N ALA A 225 -10.36 15.45 -9.62
CA ALA A 225 -9.39 14.38 -9.88
C ALA A 225 -9.97 13.27 -10.77
N TYR A 226 -11.18 12.80 -10.46
CA TYR A 226 -11.90 11.83 -11.27
C TYR A 226 -12.12 12.32 -12.70
N GLU A 227 -12.61 13.55 -12.87
CA GLU A 227 -12.91 14.11 -14.19
C GLU A 227 -11.63 14.17 -15.06
N VAL A 228 -10.50 14.58 -14.48
CA VAL A 228 -9.19 14.58 -15.16
C VAL A 228 -8.78 13.17 -15.58
N LEU A 229 -8.79 12.19 -14.66
CA LEU A 229 -8.35 10.83 -14.93
C LEU A 229 -9.27 10.10 -15.92
N ASN A 230 -10.59 10.28 -15.79
CA ASN A 230 -11.59 9.70 -16.68
C ASN A 230 -11.46 10.28 -18.10
N GLN A 231 -11.23 11.58 -18.23
CA GLN A 231 -10.99 12.21 -19.54
C GLN A 231 -9.70 11.70 -20.18
N LEU A 232 -8.59 11.68 -19.43
CA LEU A 232 -7.29 11.24 -19.96
C LEU A 232 -7.33 9.78 -20.42
N SER A 233 -7.95 8.90 -19.63
CA SER A 233 -8.04 7.47 -19.93
C SER A 233 -9.18 7.09 -20.88
N ASN A 234 -10.04 8.03 -21.25
CA ASN A 234 -11.29 7.76 -21.96
C ASN A 234 -12.14 6.69 -21.26
N GLY A 235 -12.21 6.76 -19.92
CA GLY A 235 -12.97 5.82 -19.06
C GLY A 235 -12.42 4.39 -19.02
N LYS A 236 -11.17 4.16 -19.41
CA LYS A 236 -10.57 2.81 -19.48
C LYS A 236 -9.99 2.31 -18.16
N ILE A 237 -9.68 3.21 -17.23
CA ILE A 237 -9.14 2.84 -15.92
C ILE A 237 -10.19 2.97 -14.82
N GLU A 238 -9.93 2.31 -13.70
CA GLU A 238 -10.68 2.53 -12.48
C GLU A 238 -10.03 3.64 -11.65
N VAL A 239 -10.83 4.63 -11.25
CA VAL A 239 -10.40 5.68 -10.34
C VAL A 239 -10.78 5.26 -8.92
N VAL A 240 -9.81 5.18 -8.02
CA VAL A 240 -10.02 4.70 -6.66
C VAL A 240 -9.93 5.86 -5.68
N LEU A 241 -10.96 6.00 -4.85
CA LEU A 241 -11.06 7.04 -3.83
C LEU A 241 -10.80 6.43 -2.46
N ASP A 242 -9.75 6.92 -1.82
CA ASP A 242 -9.39 6.55 -0.46
C ASP A 242 -10.36 7.18 0.54
N VAL A 243 -10.99 6.33 1.36
CA VAL A 243 -11.79 6.74 2.52
C VAL A 243 -11.15 6.32 3.83
N SER A 244 -9.97 5.72 3.78
CA SER A 244 -9.17 5.23 4.91
C SER A 244 -10.03 4.33 5.82
N GLU A 245 -10.08 4.58 7.13
CA GLU A 245 -10.94 3.85 8.07
C GLU A 245 -12.37 4.44 8.20
N LEU A 246 -12.75 5.42 7.36
CA LEU A 246 -14.08 6.06 7.43
C LEU A 246 -15.18 5.20 6.80
N ASP A 247 -16.44 5.53 7.10
CA ASP A 247 -17.65 4.83 6.62
C ASP A 247 -17.77 4.77 5.08
N PRO A 248 -17.47 3.62 4.43
CA PRO A 248 -17.51 3.51 2.98
C PRO A 248 -18.90 3.75 2.41
N ALA A 249 -19.95 3.38 3.16
CA ALA A 249 -21.34 3.54 2.73
C ALA A 249 -21.73 5.03 2.68
N GLY A 250 -21.30 5.82 3.65
CA GLY A 250 -21.47 7.26 3.64
C GLY A 250 -20.86 7.88 2.39
N TRP A 251 -19.60 7.56 2.10
CA TRP A 251 -18.87 8.14 0.96
C TRP A 251 -19.49 7.76 -0.39
N ALA A 252 -19.88 6.49 -0.56
CA ALA A 252 -20.47 6.03 -1.82
C ALA A 252 -21.82 6.71 -2.16
N ASN A 253 -22.58 7.14 -1.15
CA ASN A 253 -23.84 7.84 -1.35
C ASN A 253 -23.69 9.27 -1.87
N GLU A 254 -22.50 9.86 -1.71
CA GLU A 254 -22.21 11.25 -2.11
C GLU A 254 -21.51 11.35 -3.47
N LEU A 255 -21.19 10.21 -4.09
CA LEU A 255 -20.51 10.18 -5.39
C LEU A 255 -21.41 10.74 -6.51
N TRP A 256 -20.84 11.65 -7.30
CA TRP A 256 -21.51 12.40 -8.36
C TRP A 256 -21.66 11.66 -9.69
N VAL A 257 -21.03 10.50 -9.86
CA VAL A 257 -21.14 9.67 -11.07
C VAL A 257 -22.00 8.45 -10.85
N SER A 258 -22.66 7.98 -11.92
CA SER A 258 -23.24 6.64 -11.98
C SER A 258 -22.29 5.70 -12.73
N GLY A 259 -22.10 4.46 -12.23
CA GLY A 259 -21.31 3.42 -12.91
C GLY A 259 -20.15 2.84 -12.09
N GLN A 260 -19.32 2.01 -12.72
CA GLN A 260 -18.20 1.30 -12.07
C GLN A 260 -16.82 1.95 -12.30
N SER A 261 -16.78 3.17 -12.83
CA SER A 261 -15.50 3.89 -13.06
C SER A 261 -14.85 4.38 -11.77
N ILE A 262 -15.59 4.34 -10.66
CA ILE A 262 -15.10 4.67 -9.32
C ILE A 262 -15.15 3.42 -8.42
N ALA A 263 -14.07 3.21 -7.69
CA ALA A 263 -14.00 2.29 -6.56
C ALA A 263 -13.69 3.05 -5.26
N ILE A 264 -14.04 2.43 -4.13
CA ILE A 264 -13.70 2.90 -2.79
C ILE A 264 -12.54 2.06 -2.26
N ASP A 265 -11.57 2.74 -1.66
CA ASP A 265 -10.47 2.13 -0.94
C ASP A 265 -10.63 2.35 0.57
N TYR A 266 -10.63 1.23 1.31
CA TYR A 266 -10.72 1.17 2.75
C TYR A 266 -9.42 0.56 3.30
N HIS A 267 -8.82 1.18 4.32
CA HIS A 267 -7.64 0.62 4.97
C HIS A 267 -8.07 -0.13 6.22
N PHE A 268 -7.57 -1.36 6.37
CA PHE A 268 -7.86 -2.18 7.54
C PHE A 268 -6.59 -2.48 8.32
N TYR A 269 -6.44 -1.78 9.42
CA TYR A 269 -5.53 -2.13 10.50
C TYR A 269 -6.34 -2.25 11.79
N ASP A 270 -5.94 -3.14 12.70
CA ASP A 270 -6.59 -3.25 14.01
C ASP A 270 -6.11 -2.14 14.97
N GLY A 271 -6.18 -0.89 14.49
CA GLY A 271 -5.79 0.35 15.16
C GLY A 271 -4.27 0.62 15.23
N PHE A 272 -3.95 1.87 15.54
CA PHE A 272 -2.63 2.37 15.87
C PHE A 272 -2.73 3.33 17.06
N GLY A 273 -1.88 3.12 18.08
CA GLY A 273 -1.62 4.17 19.08
C GLY A 273 -2.56 4.24 20.29
N THR A 274 -3.43 3.25 20.55
CA THR A 274 -4.08 3.10 21.88
C THR A 274 -3.80 1.73 22.53
N PRO A 275 -3.73 1.62 23.86
CA PRO A 275 -3.46 0.36 24.59
C PRO A 275 -4.61 -0.65 24.47
N LYS A 276 -5.81 -0.21 24.07
CA LYS A 276 -6.91 -1.12 23.73
C LYS A 276 -6.65 -1.82 22.39
N GLU A 277 -5.79 -1.25 21.55
CA GLU A 277 -5.41 -1.74 20.22
C GLU A 277 -4.09 -2.51 20.24
N VAL A 278 -3.21 -2.22 21.20
CA VAL A 278 -2.01 -3.00 21.52
C VAL A 278 -2.41 -4.32 22.20
N GLN A 279 -2.93 -5.24 21.41
CA GLN A 279 -3.64 -6.44 21.86
C GLN A 279 -2.74 -7.62 22.17
N VAL A 280 -1.69 -7.37 22.94
CA VAL A 280 -0.77 -8.42 23.37
C VAL A 280 -1.44 -9.48 24.26
N ASP A 281 -2.49 -9.09 24.99
CA ASP A 281 -3.21 -9.94 25.94
C ASP A 281 -4.50 -10.57 25.38
N VAL A 282 -4.73 -10.53 24.06
CA VAL A 282 -5.89 -11.20 23.45
C VAL A 282 -5.58 -12.64 23.03
N THR A 283 -6.61 -13.48 23.11
CA THR A 283 -6.56 -14.88 22.69
C THR A 283 -6.48 -15.01 21.17
N ASP A 284 -5.91 -16.11 20.68
CA ASP A 284 -5.89 -16.42 19.24
C ASP A 284 -7.30 -16.42 18.63
N THR A 285 -8.30 -16.86 19.39
CA THR A 285 -9.71 -16.83 18.99
C THR A 285 -10.20 -15.39 18.74
N GLN A 286 -9.75 -14.41 19.52
CA GLN A 286 -10.11 -13.01 19.32
C GLN A 286 -9.46 -12.45 18.06
N PHE A 287 -8.18 -12.74 17.80
CA PHE A 287 -7.53 -12.35 16.53
C PHE A 287 -8.24 -12.95 15.32
N VAL A 288 -8.56 -14.25 15.35
CA VAL A 288 -9.33 -14.90 14.26
C VAL A 288 -10.70 -14.22 14.07
N ARG A 289 -11.43 -13.94 15.15
CA ARG A 289 -12.73 -13.24 15.07
C ARG A 289 -12.60 -11.85 14.45
N LYS A 290 -11.51 -11.12 14.72
CA LYS A 290 -11.25 -9.82 14.11
C LYS A 290 -11.03 -9.92 12.62
N GLY A 291 -10.21 -10.87 12.18
CA GLY A 291 -10.03 -11.13 10.75
C GLY A 291 -11.35 -11.49 10.05
N CYS A 292 -12.17 -12.33 10.67
CA CYS A 292 -13.53 -12.63 10.19
C CYS A 292 -14.47 -11.40 10.23
N GLY A 293 -14.26 -10.49 11.18
CA GLY A 293 -15.09 -9.31 11.39
C GLY A 293 -15.00 -8.27 10.27
N ILE A 294 -13.93 -8.29 9.46
CA ILE A 294 -13.82 -7.44 8.26
C ILE A 294 -15.04 -7.64 7.36
N TRP A 295 -15.42 -8.89 7.10
CA TRP A 295 -16.60 -9.19 6.29
C TRP A 295 -17.88 -8.66 6.96
N ASP A 296 -18.03 -8.81 8.27
CA ASP A 296 -19.22 -8.32 8.96
C ASP A 296 -19.39 -6.80 8.86
N SER A 297 -18.28 -6.05 8.90
CA SER A 297 -18.27 -4.59 8.73
C SER A 297 -18.59 -4.15 7.29
N LEU A 298 -18.14 -4.89 6.29
CA LEU A 298 -18.18 -4.46 4.88
C LEU A 298 -19.23 -5.16 4.02
N LYS A 299 -19.82 -6.28 4.46
CA LYS A 299 -20.77 -7.08 3.67
C LYS A 299 -21.98 -6.29 3.20
N SER A 300 -22.53 -5.41 4.05
CA SER A 300 -23.72 -4.64 3.69
C SER A 300 -23.45 -3.73 2.51
N TYR A 301 -22.26 -3.13 2.45
CA TYR A 301 -21.81 -2.35 1.30
C TYR A 301 -21.61 -3.25 0.08
N GLN A 302 -20.85 -4.34 0.26
CA GLN A 302 -20.46 -5.23 -0.84
C GLN A 302 -21.66 -5.86 -1.56
N LEU A 303 -22.69 -6.22 -0.80
CA LEU A 303 -23.93 -6.85 -1.28
C LEU A 303 -24.94 -5.85 -1.87
N ASP A 304 -24.83 -4.56 -1.54
CA ASP A 304 -25.67 -3.50 -2.13
C ASP A 304 -25.15 -3.05 -3.50
N HIS A 305 -24.01 -3.57 -3.95
CA HIS A 305 -23.44 -3.37 -5.28
C HIS A 305 -23.24 -1.88 -5.69
N ARG A 306 -23.04 -0.96 -4.73
CA ARG A 306 -22.96 0.48 -5.03
C ARG A 306 -21.77 0.84 -5.91
N ARG A 307 -20.56 0.50 -5.46
CA ARG A 307 -19.28 0.62 -6.17
C ARG A 307 -18.40 -0.56 -5.78
N ARG A 308 -17.28 -0.73 -6.49
CA ARG A 308 -16.28 -1.69 -6.05
C ARG A 308 -15.64 -1.24 -4.75
N LEU A 309 -15.38 -2.20 -3.88
CA LEU A 309 -14.73 -1.98 -2.59
C LEU A 309 -13.43 -2.77 -2.53
N TYR A 310 -12.34 -2.02 -2.38
CA TYR A 310 -11.03 -2.58 -2.12
C TYR A 310 -10.63 -2.36 -0.67
N VAL A 311 -9.88 -3.33 -0.14
CA VAL A 311 -9.03 -3.09 1.01
C VAL A 311 -7.61 -2.83 0.51
N GLY A 312 -7.30 -1.57 0.21
CA GLY A 312 -6.02 -1.15 -0.40
C GLY A 312 -4.82 -1.28 0.52
N GLU A 313 -5.07 -1.40 1.81
CA GLU A 313 -4.06 -1.66 2.81
C GLU A 313 -4.57 -2.54 3.94
N TRP A 314 -3.79 -3.58 4.24
CA TRP A 314 -3.91 -4.45 5.40
C TRP A 314 -2.61 -5.23 5.56
N SER A 315 -2.34 -5.76 6.75
CA SER A 315 -1.12 -6.54 7.00
C SER A 315 -1.39 -7.70 7.95
N SER A 316 -0.33 -8.37 8.39
CA SER A 316 -0.41 -9.42 9.42
C SER A 316 -0.14 -8.91 10.83
N LYS A 317 -0.08 -7.58 10.98
CA LYS A 317 0.10 -6.85 12.24
C LYS A 317 -0.83 -7.32 13.34
N ILE A 318 -0.23 -7.67 14.47
CA ILE A 318 -0.90 -7.98 15.74
C ILE A 318 -0.39 -7.08 16.88
N THR A 319 0.70 -6.34 16.65
CA THR A 319 1.32 -5.39 17.57
C THR A 319 1.74 -4.10 16.85
N ASP A 320 2.34 -3.14 17.54
CA ASP A 320 3.06 -2.03 16.91
C ASP A 320 4.59 -2.09 17.16
N CYS A 321 5.14 -3.30 17.36
CA CYS A 321 6.55 -3.52 17.69
C CYS A 321 7.53 -3.16 16.56
N ALA A 322 7.09 -3.13 15.30
CA ALA A 322 7.95 -2.83 14.16
C ALA A 322 8.73 -1.53 14.39
N THR A 323 10.05 -1.60 14.23
CA THR A 323 10.94 -0.48 14.50
C THR A 323 10.56 0.72 13.62
N HIS A 324 10.38 1.87 14.25
CA HIS A 324 9.98 3.14 13.61
C HIS A 324 8.55 3.21 13.05
N LEU A 325 7.70 2.21 13.29
CA LEU A 325 6.33 2.17 12.74
C LEU A 325 5.49 3.38 13.16
N LEU A 326 5.68 3.88 14.38
CA LEU A 326 5.01 5.08 14.89
C LEU A 326 5.77 6.38 14.58
N GLY A 327 6.79 6.31 13.74
CA GLY A 327 7.72 7.38 13.40
C GLY A 327 9.17 7.06 13.73
N TYR A 328 10.10 7.69 13.01
CA TYR A 328 11.54 7.47 13.21
C TYR A 328 11.95 7.74 14.65
N ARG A 329 12.55 6.72 15.27
CA ARG A 329 12.96 6.66 16.69
C ARG A 329 11.85 7.06 17.69
N ALA A 330 10.59 6.80 17.38
CA ALA A 330 9.47 7.10 18.27
C ALA A 330 9.24 6.04 19.36
N GLY A 331 9.84 4.85 19.25
CA GLY A 331 9.53 3.69 20.09
C GLY A 331 8.23 2.99 19.66
N ASN A 332 7.75 2.06 20.48
CA ASN A 332 6.48 1.38 20.30
C ASN A 332 5.65 1.41 21.60
N ASN A 333 4.35 1.12 21.52
CA ASN A 333 3.49 1.14 22.71
C ASN A 333 3.52 -0.18 23.49
N VAL A 334 3.84 -1.30 22.85
CA VAL A 334 3.87 -2.65 23.47
C VAL A 334 4.86 -2.74 24.62
N ASP A 335 6.09 -2.29 24.42
CA ASP A 335 7.16 -2.30 25.44
C ASP A 335 7.35 -0.95 26.14
N GLU A 336 6.36 -0.06 26.01
CA GLU A 336 6.26 1.26 26.64
C GLU A 336 7.37 2.26 26.25
N THR A 337 8.25 1.93 25.30
CA THR A 337 9.32 2.81 24.84
C THR A 337 8.79 4.11 24.22
N PHE A 338 7.62 4.08 23.56
CA PHE A 338 6.97 5.28 23.02
C PHE A 338 6.58 6.26 24.12
N CYS A 339 5.94 5.79 25.20
CA CYS A 339 5.54 6.66 26.31
C CYS A 339 6.75 7.25 27.03
N ALA A 340 7.76 6.42 27.30
CA ALA A 340 9.01 6.87 27.94
C ALA A 340 9.70 8.00 27.16
N GLN A 341 9.69 7.93 25.82
CA GLN A 341 10.32 8.93 24.96
C GLN A 341 9.49 10.23 24.83
N HIS A 342 8.17 10.15 24.96
CA HIS A 342 7.26 11.28 24.79
C HIS A 342 6.74 11.89 26.10
N GLY A 343 7.28 11.47 27.24
CA GLY A 343 6.85 11.95 28.56
C GLY A 343 5.38 11.66 28.86
N LYS A 344 4.83 10.60 28.25
CA LYS A 344 3.47 10.13 28.51
C LYS A 344 3.53 9.10 29.65
N GLU A 345 2.48 9.08 30.47
CA GLU A 345 2.35 8.06 31.50
C GLU A 345 2.37 6.67 30.85
N PRO A 346 3.12 5.69 31.38
CA PRO A 346 3.04 4.31 30.96
C PRO A 346 1.61 3.81 31.09
N TRP A 347 1.19 2.93 30.18
CA TRP A 347 -0.17 2.41 30.20
C TRP A 347 -0.38 1.30 31.24
N TYR A 348 0.67 0.99 32.03
CA TYR A 348 0.72 -0.06 33.06
C TYR A 348 0.27 -1.39 32.52
N PHE A 349 1.10 -1.96 31.65
CA PHE A 349 0.94 -3.34 31.24
C PHE A 349 1.49 -4.31 32.28
N ASP A 350 0.74 -5.39 32.56
CA ASP A 350 1.30 -6.53 33.30
C ASP A 350 2.46 -7.14 32.47
N ASP A 351 3.60 -7.38 33.12
CA ASP A 351 4.82 -7.99 32.57
C ASP A 351 5.45 -7.32 31.33
N VAL A 352 6.04 -6.15 31.52
CA VAL A 352 6.80 -5.41 30.50
C VAL A 352 7.96 -6.24 29.90
N THR A 353 8.53 -7.19 30.65
CA THR A 353 9.65 -8.02 30.15
C THR A 353 9.19 -8.94 29.03
N ALA A 354 8.07 -9.66 29.25
CA ALA A 354 7.50 -10.53 28.22
C ALA A 354 7.08 -9.75 26.95
N LYS A 355 6.59 -8.51 27.13
CA LYS A 355 6.20 -7.63 26.01
C LYS A 355 7.41 -7.12 25.22
N HIS A 356 8.51 -6.83 25.90
CA HIS A 356 9.77 -6.51 25.24
C HIS A 356 10.31 -7.71 24.44
N GLU A 357 10.32 -8.91 25.03
CA GLU A 357 10.72 -10.14 24.32
C GLU A 357 9.86 -10.42 23.08
N LEU A 358 8.54 -10.14 23.16
CA LEU A 358 7.65 -10.21 22.02
C LEU A 358 8.07 -9.23 20.90
N CYS A 359 8.38 -7.98 21.23
CA CYS A 359 8.85 -7.02 20.24
C CYS A 359 10.22 -7.38 19.65
N VAL A 360 11.13 -7.93 20.44
CA VAL A 360 12.40 -8.46 19.93
C VAL A 360 12.16 -9.58 18.92
N ALA A 361 11.21 -10.49 19.18
CA ALA A 361 10.84 -11.52 18.22
C ALA A 361 10.22 -10.93 16.93
N LEU A 362 9.31 -9.95 17.05
CA LEU A 362 8.60 -9.33 15.93
C LEU A 362 9.41 -8.31 15.13
N THR A 363 10.60 -7.94 15.61
CA THR A 363 11.59 -7.13 14.86
C THR A 363 12.74 -7.96 14.31
N GLY A 364 12.78 -9.25 14.65
CA GLY A 364 13.73 -10.23 14.11
C GLY A 364 13.26 -10.86 12.80
N LYS A 365 13.97 -11.90 12.36
CA LYS A 365 13.64 -12.61 11.13
C LYS A 365 12.38 -13.46 11.29
N THR A 366 11.56 -13.51 10.26
CA THR A 366 10.36 -14.37 10.23
C THR A 366 10.68 -15.87 10.47
N SER A 367 11.85 -16.35 10.03
CA SER A 367 12.31 -17.72 10.27
C SER A 367 12.55 -18.05 11.74
N ASP A 368 12.86 -17.05 12.55
CA ASP A 368 13.32 -17.20 13.93
C ASP A 368 12.16 -17.01 14.93
N LEU A 369 10.96 -16.70 14.42
CA LEU A 369 9.76 -16.55 15.24
C LEU A 369 9.45 -17.82 16.05
N PRO A 370 9.08 -17.68 17.33
CA PRO A 370 8.52 -18.78 18.10
C PRO A 370 7.31 -19.42 17.41
N GLU A 371 7.19 -20.74 17.49
CA GLU A 371 6.14 -21.49 16.78
C GLU A 371 4.71 -21.02 17.14
N TYR A 372 4.45 -20.66 18.39
CA TYR A 372 3.13 -20.12 18.78
C TYR A 372 2.79 -18.82 18.04
N LEU A 373 3.78 -17.97 17.81
CA LEU A 373 3.63 -16.68 17.14
C LEU A 373 3.47 -16.86 15.63
N ARG A 374 4.21 -17.81 15.04
CA ARG A 374 4.03 -18.26 13.65
C ARG A 374 2.60 -18.75 13.41
N GLN A 375 2.07 -19.58 14.31
CA GLN A 375 0.70 -20.07 14.23
C GLN A 375 -0.34 -18.95 14.39
N ARG A 376 -0.12 -18.02 15.33
CA ARG A 376 -0.99 -16.87 15.53
C ARG A 376 -1.08 -16.00 14.27
N ILE A 377 0.06 -15.59 13.71
CA ILE A 377 0.15 -14.81 12.47
C ILE A 377 -0.55 -15.55 11.32
N SER A 378 -0.23 -16.84 11.11
CA SER A 378 -0.84 -17.62 10.02
C SER A 378 -2.36 -17.76 10.17
N ARG A 379 -2.87 -17.99 11.39
CA ARG A 379 -4.31 -18.04 11.66
C ARG A 379 -4.99 -16.69 11.40
N TYR A 380 -4.36 -15.61 11.82
CA TYR A 380 -4.89 -14.26 11.61
C TYR A 380 -4.95 -13.89 10.14
N VAL A 381 -3.86 -14.11 9.39
CA VAL A 381 -3.79 -13.91 7.93
C VAL A 381 -4.88 -14.70 7.21
N LYS A 382 -5.06 -15.99 7.54
CA LYS A 382 -6.11 -16.82 6.91
C LYS A 382 -7.51 -16.28 7.20
N ALA A 383 -7.78 -15.87 8.44
CA ALA A 383 -9.07 -15.29 8.81
C ALA A 383 -9.35 -13.97 8.08
N GLN A 384 -8.33 -13.11 7.91
CA GLN A 384 -8.45 -11.90 7.10
C GLN A 384 -8.72 -12.25 5.63
N LEU A 385 -7.94 -13.16 5.03
CA LEU A 385 -8.15 -13.60 3.64
C LEU A 385 -9.53 -14.22 3.39
N ASP A 386 -10.09 -14.95 4.35
CA ASP A 386 -11.47 -15.49 4.28
C ASP A 386 -12.53 -14.38 4.18
N SER A 387 -12.26 -13.20 4.73
CA SER A 387 -13.10 -12.01 4.60
C SER A 387 -12.80 -11.25 3.30
N LEU A 388 -11.53 -10.95 3.06
CA LEU A 388 -11.07 -10.11 1.96
C LEU A 388 -11.34 -10.74 0.59
N ASN A 389 -11.29 -12.07 0.47
CA ASN A 389 -11.60 -12.76 -0.79
C ASN A 389 -13.10 -12.72 -1.16
N LYS A 390 -13.97 -12.20 -0.29
CA LYS A 390 -15.41 -11.96 -0.57
C LYS A 390 -15.68 -10.53 -1.07
N LEU A 391 -14.67 -9.65 -1.03
CA LEU A 391 -14.74 -8.27 -1.53
C LEU A 391 -14.33 -8.21 -3.02
N ASP A 392 -14.27 -7.00 -3.61
CA ASP A 392 -13.77 -6.84 -4.99
C ASP A 392 -12.27 -6.98 -5.09
N GLY A 393 -11.55 -6.78 -3.99
CA GLY A 393 -10.11 -6.98 -3.95
C GLY A 393 -9.44 -6.45 -2.69
N TRP A 394 -8.15 -6.74 -2.60
CA TRP A 394 -7.30 -6.34 -1.49
C TRP A 394 -5.85 -6.17 -1.94
N PHE A 395 -5.10 -5.36 -1.20
CA PHE A 395 -3.67 -5.11 -1.42
C PHE A 395 -2.94 -5.18 -0.08
N PHE A 396 -2.06 -6.16 0.07
CA PHE A 396 -1.28 -6.32 1.31
C PHE A 396 -0.24 -5.20 1.43
N TRP A 397 -0.09 -4.61 2.60
CA TRP A 397 0.96 -3.65 2.94
C TRP A 397 2.04 -4.35 3.78
N THR A 398 3.24 -4.60 3.26
CA THR A 398 3.82 -4.31 1.92
C THR A 398 4.48 -5.55 1.32
N TRP A 399 4.98 -5.47 0.08
CA TRP A 399 5.68 -6.59 -0.57
C TRP A 399 6.90 -7.03 0.23
N LYS A 400 7.73 -6.06 0.65
CA LYS A 400 8.87 -6.32 1.51
C LYS A 400 9.29 -5.10 2.32
N THR A 401 10.02 -5.39 3.38
CA THR A 401 10.72 -4.46 4.25
C THR A 401 12.21 -4.81 4.21
N GLU A 402 13.08 -3.86 4.51
CA GLU A 402 14.52 -4.10 4.49
C GLU A 402 14.96 -5.16 5.51
N THR A 403 14.30 -5.19 6.67
CA THR A 403 14.65 -6.06 7.80
C THR A 403 13.83 -7.35 7.86
N GLY A 404 12.88 -7.56 6.93
CA GLY A 404 12.05 -8.76 6.89
C GLY A 404 11.02 -8.85 8.02
N LEU A 405 10.40 -7.73 8.37
CA LEU A 405 9.45 -7.59 9.47
C LEU A 405 8.27 -8.56 9.29
N PRO A 406 8.09 -9.55 10.19
CA PRO A 406 7.09 -10.59 10.02
C PRO A 406 5.66 -10.08 9.89
N GLU A 407 5.34 -8.93 10.51
CA GLU A 407 4.01 -8.36 10.49
C GLU A 407 3.66 -7.66 9.16
N TRP A 408 4.66 -7.27 8.37
CA TRP A 408 4.55 -6.31 7.28
C TRP A 408 5.19 -6.74 5.97
N ASP A 409 5.92 -7.85 5.96
CA ASP A 409 6.67 -8.33 4.81
C ASP A 409 5.97 -9.54 4.16
N LEU A 410 5.24 -9.31 3.08
CA LEU A 410 4.51 -10.39 2.39
C LEU A 410 5.44 -11.46 1.86
N ARG A 411 6.60 -11.07 1.34
CA ARG A 411 7.59 -11.99 0.77
C ARG A 411 8.07 -12.96 1.85
N GLU A 412 8.46 -12.46 3.01
CA GLU A 412 8.90 -13.27 4.15
C GLU A 412 7.77 -14.19 4.65
N LEU A 413 6.55 -13.68 4.77
CA LEU A 413 5.40 -14.47 5.18
C LEU A 413 5.13 -15.65 4.23
N ILE A 414 5.26 -15.44 2.91
CA ILE A 414 5.10 -16.51 1.92
C ILE A 414 6.25 -17.51 2.00
N GLN A 415 7.50 -17.04 2.05
CA GLN A 415 8.69 -17.90 2.13
C GLN A 415 8.67 -18.81 3.37
N ASN A 416 8.10 -18.31 4.47
CA ASN A 416 7.99 -19.03 5.72
C ASN A 416 6.67 -19.82 5.88
N GLY A 417 5.82 -19.86 4.85
CA GLY A 417 4.55 -20.62 4.86
C GLY A 417 3.50 -20.05 5.82
N LEU A 418 3.63 -18.79 6.22
CA LEU A 418 2.67 -18.09 7.09
C LEU A 418 1.52 -17.49 6.30
N PHE A 419 1.74 -17.19 5.01
CA PHE A 419 0.75 -16.67 4.07
C PHE A 419 0.47 -17.67 2.93
N PRO A 420 -0.81 -17.93 2.56
CA PRO A 420 -1.14 -18.82 1.45
C PRO A 420 -0.64 -18.28 0.10
N ALA A 421 0.00 -19.12 -0.71
CA ALA A 421 0.51 -18.73 -2.03
C ALA A 421 0.28 -19.83 -3.08
N GLY A 422 0.33 -19.43 -4.35
CA GLY A 422 0.15 -20.30 -5.52
C GLY A 422 -1.10 -19.93 -6.34
N PRO A 423 -1.32 -20.60 -7.49
CA PRO A 423 -2.36 -20.23 -8.46
C PRO A 423 -3.77 -20.13 -7.87
N ASP A 424 -4.07 -20.95 -6.87
CA ASP A 424 -5.39 -21.01 -6.24
C ASP A 424 -5.40 -20.48 -4.80
N PHE A 425 -4.28 -19.99 -4.27
CA PHE A 425 -4.11 -19.66 -2.84
C PHE A 425 -4.51 -20.84 -1.92
N SER A 426 -4.49 -22.06 -2.46
CA SER A 426 -4.68 -23.29 -1.70
C SER A 426 -3.36 -23.63 -1.02
N SER A 427 -3.42 -23.85 0.29
CA SER A 427 -2.26 -24.22 1.10
C SER A 427 -1.58 -25.46 0.51
N GLY A 428 -0.38 -25.31 -0.07
CA GLY A 428 0.32 -26.42 -0.69
C GLY A 428 1.83 -26.20 -0.79
N ILE A 429 2.58 -27.11 -0.18
CA ILE A 429 4.06 -27.23 -0.16
C ILE A 429 4.70 -27.23 -1.57
N SER A 430 3.89 -27.34 -2.63
CA SER A 430 4.36 -27.44 -4.02
C SER A 430 5.00 -26.16 -4.58
N PHE A 431 4.77 -24.98 -3.96
CA PHE A 431 5.32 -23.70 -4.43
C PHE A 431 6.84 -23.57 -4.17
N LEU A 432 7.32 -24.03 -3.00
CA LEU A 432 8.73 -23.88 -2.59
C LEU A 432 9.69 -24.68 -3.50
N ILE A 433 9.26 -25.82 -4.04
CA ILE A 433 10.11 -26.72 -4.84
C ILE A 433 10.39 -26.14 -6.23
N GLN A 434 9.45 -25.40 -6.82
CA GLN A 434 9.57 -24.98 -8.23
C GLN A 434 10.35 -23.67 -8.41
N TYR A 435 10.46 -22.82 -7.38
CA TYR A 435 11.11 -21.51 -7.48
C TYR A 435 12.36 -21.33 -6.59
N LEU A 436 12.51 -22.07 -5.49
CA LEU A 436 13.76 -21.99 -4.69
C LEU A 436 14.87 -22.92 -5.21
N ILE A 437 14.54 -24.00 -5.92
CA ILE A 437 15.52 -25.01 -6.34
C ILE A 437 15.97 -24.81 -7.80
N PHE A 438 15.09 -24.31 -8.68
CA PHE A 438 15.40 -24.22 -10.12
C PHE A 438 16.42 -23.13 -10.53
N PRO A 439 16.46 -21.93 -9.91
CA PRO A 439 17.49 -20.93 -10.25
C PRO A 439 18.90 -21.36 -9.83
N TYR A 440 19.01 -22.23 -8.82
CA TYR A 440 20.30 -22.74 -8.34
C TYR A 440 20.92 -23.76 -9.31
N LEU A 441 20.11 -24.42 -10.13
CA LEU A 441 20.56 -25.41 -11.13
C LEU A 441 20.92 -24.78 -12.48
N LEU A 442 20.40 -23.59 -12.80
CA LEU A 442 20.69 -22.88 -14.06
C LEU A 442 21.94 -21.99 -14.00
N THR A 443 22.49 -21.73 -12.81
CA THR A 443 23.76 -21.00 -12.63
C THR A 443 24.99 -21.92 -12.58
N GLN A 444 24.81 -23.23 -12.73
CA GLN A 444 25.89 -24.23 -12.75
C GLN A 444 26.08 -24.96 -14.10
N PHE A 445 25.51 -24.46 -15.21
CA PHE A 445 25.76 -25.00 -16.56
C PHE A 445 26.16 -23.92 -17.56
#